data_AF-A0A1P8AN39-F1
#
_entry.id   AF-A0A1P8AN39-F1
#
_cell.length_a   1.000
_cell.length_b   1.000
_cell.length_c   1.000
_cell.angle_alpha   90.00
_cell.angle_beta   90.00
_cell.angle_gamma   90.00
#
_symmetry.space_group_name_H-M   'P 1'
#
loop_
_entity.id
_entity.type
_entity.pdbx_description
1 polymer ?
#
loop_
_entity_poly.entity_id
_entity_poly.type
_entity_poly.pdbx_seq_one_letter_code
_entity_poly.pdbx_strand_id
1 'polypeptide(L)'
;MDYSLAAVKMLCSQLRDAKPTPSQNAASLGGVLFQRAWLQGVLVPFSGGGGDNCLVLDDGTGLLELGLTNDFALRQWKSGMFIRWLTCR
;
A
#
# COMPACT_ATOMS: atom_id res chain seq x y z
N MET A 1 11.52 -11.43 4.41
CA MET A 1 10.06 -11.43 4.65
C MET A 1 9.63 -12.84 5.01
N ASP A 2 8.79 -12.97 6.03
CA ASP A 2 8.23 -14.23 6.53
C ASP A 2 6.92 -14.54 5.78
N TYR A 3 6.92 -15.63 5.02
CA TYR A 3 5.76 -16.08 4.25
C TYR A 3 4.77 -16.91 5.06
N SER A 4 5.11 -17.29 6.30
CA SER A 4 4.17 -17.93 7.22
C SER A 4 3.14 -16.92 7.78
N LEU A 5 3.48 -15.63 7.80
CA LEU A 5 2.57 -14.55 8.19
C LEU A 5 1.57 -14.22 7.10
N ALA A 6 0.39 -13.75 7.51
CA ALA A 6 -0.71 -13.45 6.59
C ALA A 6 -0.37 -12.32 5.60
N ALA A 7 -0.93 -12.42 4.40
CA ALA A 7 -1.04 -11.31 3.46
C ALA A 7 -2.48 -10.79 3.50
N VAL A 8 -2.73 -9.75 4.28
CA VAL A 8 -4.09 -9.35 4.67
C VAL A 8 -4.69 -8.43 3.61
N LYS A 9 -5.90 -8.72 3.13
CA LYS A 9 -6.67 -7.76 2.33
C LYS A 9 -7.28 -6.73 3.28
N MET A 10 -7.00 -5.45 3.05
CA MET A 10 -7.46 -4.38 3.93
C MET A 10 -7.64 -3.07 3.18
N LEU A 11 -8.30 -2.12 3.85
CA LEU A 11 -8.51 -0.76 3.38
C LEU A 11 -7.36 0.16 3.84
N CYS A 12 -7.15 1.30 3.17
CA CYS A 12 -6.20 2.33 3.56
C CYS A 12 -6.45 2.82 5.00
N SER A 13 -7.71 2.99 5.37
CA SER A 13 -8.11 3.31 6.76
C SER A 13 -7.63 2.27 7.77
N GLN A 14 -7.84 0.99 7.48
CA GLN A 14 -7.40 -0.12 8.33
C GLN A 14 -5.88 -0.22 8.41
N LEU A 15 -5.18 0.06 7.30
CA LEU A 15 -3.71 0.06 7.28
C LEU A 15 -3.14 1.17 8.17
N ARG A 16 -3.78 2.35 8.21
CA ARG A 16 -3.42 3.46 9.09
C ARG A 16 -3.61 3.12 10.57
N ASP A 17 -4.62 2.32 10.90
CA ASP A 17 -4.90 1.88 12.27
C ASP A 17 -4.02 0.68 12.71
N ALA A 18 -3.28 0.08 11.79
CA ALA A 18 -2.40 -1.05 12.08
C ALA A 18 -1.20 -0.60 12.93
N LYS A 19 -0.88 -1.39 13.96
CA LYS A 19 0.21 -1.09 14.91
C LYS A 19 1.48 -1.81 14.47
N PRO A 20 2.61 -1.10 14.27
CA PRO A 20 3.87 -1.75 13.98
C PRO A 20 4.33 -2.58 15.18
N THR A 21 4.94 -3.74 14.90
CA THR A 21 5.55 -4.64 15.87
C THR A 21 7.04 -4.82 15.50
N PRO A 22 7.92 -3.87 15.84
CA PRO A 22 9.30 -3.83 15.34
C PRO A 22 10.12 -5.06 15.73
N SER A 23 9.89 -5.63 16.91
CA SER A 23 10.56 -6.85 17.38
C SER A 23 10.33 -8.07 16.49
N GLN A 24 9.24 -8.08 15.72
CA GLN A 24 8.88 -9.16 14.81
C GLN A 24 9.00 -8.76 13.34
N ASN A 25 9.51 -7.55 13.07
CA ASN A 25 9.51 -6.94 11.74
C ASN A 25 8.14 -7.05 11.05
N ALA A 26 7.05 -6.71 11.75
CA ALA A 26 5.67 -6.92 11.28
C ALA A 26 4.75 -5.75 11.68
N ALA A 27 3.47 -5.86 11.32
CA ALA A 27 2.38 -5.02 11.80
C ALA A 27 1.22 -5.90 12.31
N SER A 28 0.38 -5.33 13.18
CA SER A 28 -0.78 -6.00 13.75
C SER A 28 -2.05 -5.17 13.60
N LEU A 29 -3.16 -5.82 13.25
CA LEU A 29 -4.49 -5.22 13.24
C LEU A 29 -5.51 -6.26 13.68
N GLY A 30 -6.34 -5.95 14.68
CA GLY A 30 -7.37 -6.86 15.17
C GLY A 30 -6.85 -8.23 15.63
N GLY A 31 -5.62 -8.28 16.15
CA GLY A 31 -4.97 -9.52 16.58
C GLY A 31 -4.29 -10.32 15.47
N VAL A 32 -4.40 -9.91 14.20
CA VAL A 32 -3.70 -10.54 13.08
C VAL A 32 -2.33 -9.90 12.91
N LEU A 33 -1.27 -10.71 12.93
CA LEU A 33 0.09 -10.30 12.62
C LEU A 33 0.37 -10.50 11.12
N PHE A 34 0.91 -9.48 10.45
CA PHE A 34 1.17 -9.50 9.02
C PHE A 34 2.39 -8.66 8.62
N GLN A 35 2.99 -8.99 7.48
CA GLN A 35 4.06 -8.21 6.83
C GLN A 35 3.65 -7.69 5.46
N ARG A 36 2.54 -8.20 4.92
CA ARG A 36 2.05 -7.91 3.58
C ARG A 36 0.59 -7.50 3.65
N ALA A 37 0.25 -6.45 2.90
CA ALA A 37 -1.13 -5.97 2.79
C ALA A 37 -1.54 -5.85 1.32
N TRP A 38 -2.71 -6.41 0.99
CA TRP A 38 -3.36 -6.25 -0.29
C TRP A 38 -4.35 -5.09 -0.20
N LEU A 39 -4.11 -4.06 -1.00
CA LEU A 39 -4.97 -2.90 -1.17
C LEU A 39 -5.55 -2.89 -2.59
N GLN A 40 -6.71 -2.29 -2.74
CA GLN A 40 -7.37 -2.18 -4.04
C GLN A 40 -8.07 -0.83 -4.13
N GLY A 41 -7.83 -0.11 -5.22
CA GLY A 41 -8.32 1.25 -5.39
C GLY A 41 -8.01 1.82 -6.75
N VAL A 42 -8.29 3.11 -6.92
CA VAL A 42 -8.05 3.88 -8.14
C VAL A 42 -6.79 4.72 -7.97
N LEU A 43 -5.97 4.78 -9.01
CA LEU A 43 -4.85 5.72 -9.04
C LEU A 43 -5.36 7.14 -9.27
N VAL A 44 -4.95 8.05 -8.40
CA VAL A 44 -5.28 9.48 -8.47
C VAL A 44 -4.01 10.31 -8.62
N PRO A 45 -4.06 11.46 -9.30
CA PRO A 45 -2.89 12.32 -9.48
C PRO A 45 -2.47 12.92 -8.13
N PHE A 46 -1.18 12.94 -7.85
CA PHE A 46 -0.64 13.62 -6.68
C PHE A 46 -0.27 15.06 -7.02
N SER A 47 -0.93 16.05 -6.40
CA SER A 47 -0.69 17.47 -6.66
C SER A 47 0.44 18.08 -5.82
N GLY A 48 1.16 17.28 -5.04
CA GLY A 48 2.10 17.74 -4.02
C GLY A 48 3.57 17.77 -4.45
N GLY A 49 3.92 18.50 -5.52
CA GLY A 49 5.27 19.04 -5.79
C GLY A 49 6.49 18.09 -5.88
N GLY A 50 6.33 16.78 -5.70
CA GLY A 50 7.43 15.82 -5.64
C GLY A 50 7.45 14.86 -6.82
N GLY A 51 7.99 15.32 -7.95
CA GLY A 51 8.39 14.49 -9.10
C GLY A 51 7.27 13.72 -9.83
N ASP A 52 7.45 13.52 -11.13
CA ASP A 52 6.46 12.93 -12.05
C ASP A 52 6.05 11.46 -11.76
N ASN A 53 6.54 10.85 -10.67
CA ASN A 53 6.39 9.42 -10.37
C ASN A 53 5.66 9.13 -9.04
N CYS A 54 5.13 10.14 -8.36
CA CYS A 54 4.42 9.93 -7.11
C CYS A 54 2.97 9.47 -7.39
N LEU A 55 2.72 8.16 -7.25
CA LEU A 55 1.40 7.56 -7.45
C LEU A 55 0.66 7.44 -6.12
N VAL A 56 -0.60 7.85 -6.11
CA VAL A 56 -1.48 7.70 -4.95
C VAL A 56 -2.62 6.77 -5.28
N LEU A 57 -2.86 5.84 -4.36
CA LEU A 57 -4.01 4.94 -4.37
C LEU A 57 -5.13 5.51 -3.50
N ASP A 58 -6.31 5.65 -4.07
CA ASP A 58 -7.55 5.95 -3.37
C ASP A 58 -8.47 4.73 -3.37
N ASP A 59 -8.80 4.21 -2.19
CA ASP A 59 -9.74 3.09 -2.02
C ASP A 59 -11.13 3.51 -1.50
N GLY A 60 -11.38 4.81 -1.40
CA GLY A 60 -12.60 5.39 -0.82
C GLY A 60 -12.56 5.57 0.70
N THR A 61 -11.51 5.10 1.38
CA THR A 61 -11.32 5.25 2.85
C THR A 61 -10.05 6.00 3.23
N GLY A 62 -9.22 6.31 2.25
CA GLY A 62 -8.03 7.12 2.42
C GLY A 62 -7.12 7.06 1.21
N LEU A 63 -6.11 7.93 1.23
CA LEU A 63 -5.06 8.01 0.24
C LEU A 63 -3.81 7.31 0.75
N LEU A 64 -3.14 6.55 -0.13
CA LEU A 64 -1.87 5.92 0.15
C LEU A 64 -0.86 6.21 -0.97
N GLU A 65 0.28 6.79 -0.60
CA GLU A 65 1.41 6.95 -1.51
C GLU A 65 2.06 5.58 -1.79
N LEU A 66 2.25 5.28 -3.07
CA LEU A 66 2.87 4.05 -3.52
C LEU A 66 4.34 4.30 -3.84
N GLY A 67 5.24 3.66 -3.08
CA GLY A 67 6.65 3.58 -3.45
C GLY A 67 6.85 2.60 -4.59
N LEU A 68 7.25 3.10 -5.77
CA LEU A 68 7.59 2.25 -6.91
C LEU A 68 9.07 1.85 -6.84
N THR A 69 9.36 0.55 -6.86
CA THR A 69 10.69 0.06 -7.21
C THR A 69 10.88 0.08 -8.73
N ASN A 70 12.13 0.12 -9.20
CA ASN A 70 12.49 0.41 -10.61
C ASN A 70 11.66 -0.35 -11.66
N ASP A 71 11.34 -1.63 -11.45
CA ASP A 71 10.59 -2.42 -12.42
C ASP A 71 9.14 -1.94 -12.60
N PHE A 72 8.53 -1.38 -11.56
CA PHE A 72 7.20 -0.80 -11.62
C PHE A 72 7.22 0.66 -12.07
N ALA A 73 8.32 1.38 -11.90
CA ALA A 73 8.47 2.75 -12.39
C ALA A 73 8.42 2.83 -13.93
N LEU A 74 8.84 1.77 -14.63
CA LEU A 74 8.81 1.71 -16.10
C LEU A 74 7.41 1.49 -16.69
N ARG A 75 6.42 1.12 -15.87
CA ARG A 75 5.04 0.96 -16.34
C ARG A 75 4.38 2.32 -16.54
N GLN A 76 3.56 2.40 -17.58
CA GLN A 76 2.72 3.57 -17.87
C GLN A 76 1.49 3.58 -16.96
N TRP A 77 1.67 4.05 -15.72
CA TRP A 77 0.57 4.27 -14.79
C TRP A 77 -0.24 5.50 -15.19
N LYS A 78 -1.57 5.39 -15.14
CA LYS A 78 -2.49 6.47 -15.50
C LYS A 78 -3.47 6.71 -14.38
N SER A 79 -3.78 7.99 -14.16
CA SER A 79 -4.92 8.37 -13.33
C SER A 79 -6.19 7.65 -13.82
N GLY A 80 -7.02 7.20 -12.88
CA GLY A 80 -8.23 6.44 -13.15
C GLY A 80 -8.03 4.92 -13.28
N MET A 81 -6.78 4.43 -13.31
CA MET A 81 -6.55 2.98 -13.32
C MET A 81 -6.96 2.35 -12.00
N PHE A 82 -7.80 1.32 -12.06
CA PHE A 82 -8.10 0.46 -10.92
C PHE A 82 -7.01 -0.59 -10.76
N ILE A 83 -6.38 -0.63 -9.59
CA ILE A 83 -5.25 -1.52 -9.34
C ILE A 83 -5.47 -2.35 -8.08
N ARG A 84 -4.78 -3.49 -8.04
CA ARG A 84 -4.55 -4.27 -6.83
C ARG A 84 -3.08 -4.19 -6.50
N TRP A 85 -2.77 -3.66 -5.33
CA TRP A 85 -1.41 -3.42 -4.87
C TRP A 85 -1.07 -4.31 -3.68
N LEU A 86 0.09 -4.97 -3.71
CA LEU A 86 0.65 -5.66 -2.57
C LEU A 86 1.75 -4.78 -2.00
N THR A 87 1.52 -4.19 -0.84
CA THR A 87 2.56 -3.48 -0.11
C THR A 87 3.21 -4.41 0.92
N CYS A 88 4.50 -4.18 1.14
CA CYS A 88 5.40 -5.00 1.90
C CYS A 88 6.13 -4.09 2.89
N ARG A 89 6.12 -4.43 4.18
CA ARG A 89 7.02 -3.83 5.18
C ARG A 89 8.23 -4.73 5.43
#